data_AF-A0A973FSU6-F1
#
_entry.id   AF-A0A973FSU6-F1
#
_cell.length_a   1.000
_cell.length_b   1.000
_cell.length_c   1.000
_cell.angle_alpha   90.00
_cell.angle_beta   90.00
_cell.angle_gamma   90.00
#
_symmetry.space_group_name_H-M   'P 1'
#
loop_
_entity.id
_entity.type
_entity.pdbx_description
1 polymer ?
#
loop_
_entity_poly.entity_id
_entity_poly.type
_entity_poly.pdbx_seq_one_letter_code
_entity_poly.pdbx_strand_id
1 'polypeptide(L)' 'GNRNFRGRMGSPEANIYLASAEVAAATALAGYIADPQDVL' A
#
# COMPACT_ATOMS: atom_id res chain seq x y z
N GLY A 1 -3.21 -7.79 4.28
CA GLY A 1 -2.93 -9.21 3.90
C GLY A 1 -1.43 -9.43 3.92
N ASN A 2 -0.94 -10.67 3.95
CA ASN A 2 0.49 -10.96 4.22
C ASN A 2 1.26 -11.48 3.00
N ARG A 3 0.71 -11.34 1.79
CA ARG A 3 1.34 -11.83 0.56
C ARG A 3 1.03 -10.89 -0.60
N ASN A 4 2.03 -10.65 -1.44
CA ASN A 4 1.97 -9.77 -2.60
C ASN A 4 2.45 -10.46 -3.89
N PHE A 5 2.14 -11.76 -4.04
CA PHE A 5 2.51 -12.50 -5.25
C PHE A 5 1.88 -11.88 -6.51
N ARG A 6 2.59 -12.00 -7.64
CA ARG A 6 2.15 -11.51 -8.94
C ARG A 6 0.74 -12.01 -9.28
N GLY A 7 -0.13 -11.12 -9.73
CA GLY A 7 -1.52 -11.44 -10.09
C GLY A 7 -2.45 -11.73 -8.91
N ARG A 8 -2.03 -11.51 -7.65
CA ARG A 8 -2.87 -11.79 -6.47
C ARG A 8 -4.13 -10.91 -6.39
N MET A 9 -4.06 -9.68 -6.89
CA MET A 9 -5.16 -8.70 -6.83
C MET A 9 -5.57 -8.23 -8.24
N GLY A 10 -5.65 -9.16 -9.19
CA GLY A 10 -6.08 -8.87 -10.56
C GLY A 10 -4.91 -8.84 -11.55
N SER A 11 -4.48 -7.65 -11.98
CA SER A 11 -3.46 -7.53 -13.02
C SER A 11 -2.12 -8.14 -12.59
N PRO A 12 -1.51 -9.03 -13.41
CA PRO A 12 -0.15 -9.52 -13.19
C PRO A 12 0.93 -8.44 -13.27
N GLU A 13 0.62 -7.28 -13.84
CA GLU A 13 1.54 -6.14 -13.93
C GLU A 13 1.36 -5.15 -12.77
N ALA A 14 0.40 -5.39 -11.87
CA ALA A 14 0.19 -4.53 -10.72
C ALA A 14 1.30 -4.73 -9.67
N ASN A 15 1.81 -3.61 -9.15
CA ASN A 15 2.69 -3.61 -7.99
C ASN A 15 1.86 -3.63 -6.71
N ILE A 16 2.15 -4.58 -5.82
CA ILE A 16 1.45 -4.74 -4.53
C ILE A 16 2.49 -4.66 -3.42
N TYR A 17 2.27 -3.73 -2.49
CA TYR A 17 3.14 -3.49 -1.34
C TYR A 17 2.44 -3.95 -0.06
N LEU A 18 3.19 -4.59 0.84
CA LEU A 18 2.72 -4.96 2.16
C LEU A 18 3.11 -3.86 3.14
N ALA A 19 2.13 -3.37 3.90
CA ALA A 19 2.33 -2.32 4.88
C ALA A 19 1.43 -2.53 6.10
N SER A 20 1.73 -1.83 7.20
CA SER A 20 0.82 -1.72 8.34
C SER A 20 -0.43 -0.93 7.96
N ALA A 21 -1.48 -1.01 8.80
CA ALA A 21 -2.74 -0.31 8.54
C ALA A 21 -2.56 1.22 8.53
N GLU A 22 -1.69 1.75 9.40
CA GLU A 22 -1.33 3.17 9.48
C GLU A 22 -0.71 3.68 8.17
N VAL A 23 0.28 2.97 7.61
CA VAL A 23 0.97 3.37 6.37
C VAL A 23 0.01 3.29 5.18
N ALA A 24 -0.87 2.28 5.16
CA ALA A 24 -1.89 2.14 4.13
C ALA A 24 -2.88 3.31 4.16
N ALA A 25 -3.33 3.73 5.36
CA ALA A 25 -4.22 4.87 5.52
C ALA A 25 -3.55 6.19 5.12
N ALA A 26 -2.32 6.42 5.57
CA ALA A 26 -1.55 7.62 5.21
C ALA A 26 -1.32 7.73 3.70
N THR A 27 -0.91 6.63 3.07
CA THR A 27 -0.71 6.54 1.61
C THR A 27 -2.01 6.81 0.85
N ALA A 28 -3.15 6.33 1.36
CA ALA A 28 -4.45 6.58 0.73
C ALA A 28 -4.87 8.06 0.78
N LEU A 29 -4.49 8.79 1.85
CA LEU A 29 -4.74 10.23 1.96
C LEU A 29 -3.79 11.04 1.07
N ALA A 30 -2.51 10.67 1.03
CA ALA A 30 -1.47 11.41 0.32
C ALA A 30 -1.47 11.17 -1.20
N GLY A 31 -1.94 10.00 -1.66
CA GLY A 31 -1.91 9.60 -3.07
C GLY A 31 -0.55 9.07 -3.55
N TYR A 32 0.40 8.89 -2.65
CA TYR A 32 1.71 8.26 -2.86
C TYR A 32 2.13 7.52 -1.58
N ILE A 33 3.12 6.61 -1.66
CA ILE A 33 3.62 5.86 -0.49
C ILE A 33 4.22 6.87 0.51
N ALA A 34 3.53 7.07 1.63
CA ALA A 34 3.84 8.12 2.61
C ALA A 34 4.14 7.56 4.00
N ASP A 35 4.94 8.28 4.78
CA ASP A 35 5.10 7.99 6.20
C ASP A 35 3.84 8.46 6.96
N PRO A 36 3.32 7.69 7.94
CA PRO A 36 2.18 8.14 8.75
C PRO A 36 2.39 9.49 9.43
N GLN A 37 3.62 9.88 9.75
CA GLN A 37 3.93 11.18 10.36
C GLN A 37 3.72 12.37 9.42
N ASP A 38 3.67 12.15 8.10
CA ASP A 38 3.47 13.22 7.12
C ASP A 38 2.00 13.70 7.05
N VAL A 39 1.06 12.92 7.62
CA VAL A 39 -0.39 13.19 7.57
C VAL A 39 -1.02 13.44 8.95
N LEU A 40 -0.19 13.52 10.01
CA LEU A 40 -0.59 13.96 11.35
C LEU A 40 -0.65 15.48 11.43
#